data_AF-A0A925M9Q4-F1
#
_entry.id   AF-A0A925M9Q4-F1
#
_cell.length_a   1.000
_cell.length_b   1.000
_cell.length_c   1.000
_cell.angle_alpha   90.00
_cell.angle_beta   90.00
_cell.angle_gamma   90.00
#
_symmetry.space_group_name_H-M   'P 1'
#
loop_
_entity.id
_entity.type
_entity.pdbx_description
1 polymer ?
#
loop_
_entity_poly.entity_id
_entity_poly.type
_entity_poly.pdbx_seq_one_letter_code
_entity_poly.pdbx_strand_id
1 'polypeptide(L)'
;GALALVLASVWARRKRAPIDPDAQRILVGWTIGCAVVGVALTRVPLAFMSYDSHFIVMMGGTIAQDGGFAPDMLARLGDYGIFTVLAQSLVGMTPESYLWALTPMIAVSTIATFAVMLDHGLAELGVRRRHVWVALLTAATFSSFMLVRHAFYIQTNLGTAAYLFVFCSVFWWSETTGKTDALPIAFLALFAVGLHRIEGPAVGVLFAILAILPSRLPRKQIAPQLALSALAIAGWYLLLARGVSADSEFLTPNKCLLMASIPVVFAAYVALTGWARIGFLARIDRAAPLIVVVVLVLALIGGFAVRYELMAGSFHAWRACLLWAPYWQGPWEAIIALGLLGLLVPAAPHRALFVVGVPAYFAVILLLVLGRTPYYVGLGDSASRMAIHLVPLAFFYFGLKFIPLLPDRAKS
;
A
#
# COMPACT_ATOMS: atom_id res chain seq x y z
N GLY A 1 13.71 1.95 1.90
CA GLY A 1 13.36 2.05 0.47
C GLY A 1 14.57 1.93 -0.41
N ALA A 2 15.31 3.03 -0.62
CA ALA A 2 16.53 3.07 -1.44
C ALA A 2 17.59 2.04 -1.02
N LEU A 3 17.86 1.89 0.29
CA LEU A 3 18.81 0.88 0.79
C LEU A 3 18.39 -0.56 0.45
N ALA A 4 17.10 -0.88 0.51
CA ALA A 4 16.59 -2.21 0.17
C ALA A 4 16.72 -2.50 -1.33
N LEU A 5 16.53 -1.49 -2.18
CA LEU A 5 16.75 -1.59 -3.63
C LEU A 5 18.25 -1.73 -3.97
N VAL A 6 19.13 -1.01 -3.27
CA VAL A 6 20.59 -1.18 -3.38
C VAL A 6 21.00 -2.58 -2.95
N LEU A 7 20.53 -3.07 -1.80
CA LEU A 7 20.82 -4.42 -1.31
C LEU A 7 20.28 -5.50 -2.25
N ALA A 8 19.08 -5.31 -2.82
CA ALA A 8 18.52 -6.20 -3.84
C ALA A 8 19.38 -6.22 -5.12
N SER A 9 19.86 -5.07 -5.57
CA SER A 9 20.74 -4.97 -6.74
C SER A 9 22.13 -5.57 -6.51
N VAL A 10 22.70 -5.44 -5.31
CA VAL A 10 23.96 -6.08 -4.91
C VAL A 10 23.80 -7.60 -4.81
N TRP A 11 22.67 -8.06 -4.25
CA TRP A 11 22.35 -9.49 -4.18
C TRP A 11 22.16 -10.11 -5.57
N ALA A 12 21.44 -9.42 -6.47
CA ALA A 12 21.23 -9.88 -7.84
C ALA A 12 22.56 -9.94 -8.64
N ARG A 13 23.48 -8.98 -8.44
CA ARG A 13 24.86 -9.06 -8.97
C ARG A 13 25.61 -10.28 -8.46
N ARG A 14 25.53 -10.58 -7.16
CA ARG A 14 26.19 -11.78 -6.57
C ARG A 14 25.65 -13.09 -7.15
N LYS A 15 24.39 -13.11 -7.58
CA LYS A 15 23.73 -14.27 -8.20
C LYS A 15 23.98 -14.41 -9.71
N ARG A 16 24.80 -13.54 -10.33
CA ARG A 16 25.00 -13.46 -11.79
C ARG A 16 23.69 -13.32 -12.57
N ALA A 17 22.64 -12.79 -11.95
CA ALA A 17 21.45 -12.39 -12.68
C ALA A 17 21.84 -11.18 -13.55
N PRO A 18 21.63 -11.21 -14.87
CA PRO A 18 21.89 -10.06 -15.72
C PRO A 18 20.91 -8.95 -15.34
N ILE A 19 21.35 -8.01 -14.52
CA ILE A 19 20.62 -6.77 -14.31
C ILE A 19 20.90 -5.92 -15.54
N ASP A 20 19.84 -5.52 -16.23
CA ASP A 20 19.90 -4.58 -17.34
C ASP A 20 20.72 -3.33 -16.93
N PRO A 21 21.81 -3.00 -17.64
CA PRO A 21 22.65 -1.85 -17.34
C PRO A 21 21.88 -0.53 -17.26
N ASP A 22 20.82 -0.38 -18.06
CA ASP A 22 20.01 0.84 -18.07
C ASP A 22 19.09 0.90 -16.86
N ALA A 23 18.49 -0.23 -16.45
CA ALA A 23 17.77 -0.33 -15.19
C ALA A 23 18.68 -0.02 -13.99
N GLN A 24 19.94 -0.47 -14.03
CA GLN A 24 20.91 -0.17 -12.99
C GLN A 24 21.27 1.33 -12.95
N ARG A 25 21.49 1.97 -14.11
CA ARG A 25 21.75 3.41 -14.19
C ARG A 25 20.57 4.23 -13.68
N ILE A 26 19.34 3.86 -14.06
CA ILE A 26 18.11 4.50 -13.57
C ILE A 26 18.02 4.34 -12.05
N LEU A 27 18.25 3.14 -11.52
CA LEU A 27 18.17 2.88 -10.08
C LEU A 27 19.24 3.65 -9.28
N VAL A 28 20.47 3.69 -9.78
CA VAL A 28 21.58 4.44 -9.16
C VAL A 28 21.29 5.94 -9.23
N GLY A 29 20.88 6.45 -10.40
CA GLY A 29 20.50 7.85 -10.59
C GLY A 29 19.37 8.26 -9.65
N TRP A 30 18.34 7.41 -9.50
CA TRP A 30 17.27 7.62 -8.53
C TRP A 30 17.74 7.55 -7.08
N THR A 31 18.59 6.59 -6.74
CA THR A 31 19.12 6.46 -5.38
C THR A 31 19.93 7.69 -5.01
N ILE A 32 20.81 8.15 -5.90
CA ILE A 32 21.60 9.37 -5.72
C ILE A 32 20.69 10.59 -5.69
N GLY A 33 19.73 10.71 -6.61
CA GLY A 33 18.77 11.81 -6.63
C GLY A 33 17.95 11.89 -5.34
N CYS A 34 17.41 10.76 -4.88
CA CYS A 34 16.71 10.65 -3.60
C CYS A 34 17.64 10.93 -2.41
N ALA A 35 18.91 10.53 -2.45
CA ALA A 35 19.87 10.85 -1.40
C ALA A 35 20.19 12.35 -1.37
N VAL A 36 20.40 12.99 -2.52
CA VAL A 36 20.67 14.43 -2.64
C VAL A 36 19.45 15.24 -2.19
N VAL A 37 18.27 14.90 -2.70
CA VAL A 37 17.01 15.51 -2.26
C VAL A 37 16.81 15.25 -0.77
N GLY A 38 17.06 14.03 -0.29
CA GLY A 38 16.98 13.69 1.12
C GLY A 38 17.89 14.55 1.99
N VAL A 39 19.16 14.70 1.63
CA VAL A 39 20.12 15.55 2.36
C VAL A 39 19.73 17.03 2.32
N ALA A 40 19.19 17.51 1.20
CA ALA A 40 18.70 18.88 1.10
C ALA A 40 17.43 19.09 1.95
N LEU A 41 16.51 18.12 1.90
CA LEU A 41 15.29 18.09 2.70
C LEU A 41 15.55 17.68 4.15
N THR A 42 16.78 17.33 4.55
CA THR A 42 17.26 17.28 5.94
C THR A 42 18.00 18.58 6.32
N ARG A 43 17.77 19.71 5.63
CA ARG A 43 18.18 21.06 6.11
C ARG A 43 17.05 22.08 6.36
N VAL A 44 15.81 21.76 5.99
CA VAL A 44 14.61 22.56 6.24
C VAL A 44 13.50 21.75 6.95
N PRO A 45 13.02 22.13 8.15
CA PRO A 45 11.95 21.40 8.84
C PRO A 45 10.62 21.51 8.06
N LEU A 46 10.41 20.59 7.12
CA LEU A 46 9.26 20.57 6.21
C LEU A 46 8.11 19.74 6.74
N ALA A 47 8.33 18.97 7.82
CA ALA A 47 7.28 18.15 8.42
C ALA A 47 6.47 18.95 9.45
N PHE A 48 5.14 18.91 9.30
CA PHE A 48 4.19 19.38 10.29
C PHE A 48 3.80 18.22 11.21
N MET A 49 3.65 18.53 12.51
CA MET A 49 3.19 17.57 13.50
C MET A 49 1.71 17.80 13.81
N SER A 50 0.88 16.77 13.65
CA SER A 50 -0.42 16.73 14.35
C SER A 50 -0.25 16.11 15.73
N TYR A 51 -1.37 15.99 16.44
CA TYR A 51 -1.48 15.16 17.65
C TYR A 51 -0.93 13.74 17.41
N ASP A 52 -1.46 12.97 16.45
CA ASP A 52 -0.94 11.64 16.10
C ASP A 52 0.58 11.62 15.80
N SER A 53 1.08 12.62 15.05
CA SER A 53 2.53 12.71 14.77
C SER A 53 3.35 12.85 16.04
N HIS A 54 2.86 13.65 16.99
CA HIS A 54 3.53 13.85 18.26
C HIS A 54 3.66 12.54 19.02
N PHE A 55 2.60 11.72 19.10
CA PHE A 55 2.69 10.39 19.70
C PHE A 55 3.69 9.48 18.98
N ILE A 56 3.66 9.46 17.64
CA ILE A 56 4.59 8.64 16.85
C ILE A 56 6.05 9.05 17.14
N VAL A 57 6.33 10.35 17.17
CA VAL A 57 7.68 10.88 17.46
C VAL A 57 8.09 10.56 18.89
N MET A 58 7.23 10.82 19.88
CA MET A 58 7.51 10.54 21.28
C MET A 58 7.77 9.05 21.53
N MET A 59 6.95 8.16 20.97
CA MET A 59 7.18 6.72 21.06
C MET A 59 8.50 6.31 20.41
N GLY A 60 8.84 6.87 19.25
CA GLY A 60 10.13 6.63 18.60
C GLY A 60 11.31 7.08 19.48
N GLY A 61 11.21 8.26 20.09
CA GLY A 61 12.19 8.77 21.05
C GLY A 61 12.36 7.87 22.26
N THR A 62 11.26 7.44 22.88
CA THR A 62 11.29 6.50 24.02
C THR A 62 11.91 5.16 23.64
N ILE A 63 11.62 4.61 22.44
CA ILE A 63 12.29 3.38 21.96
C ILE A 63 13.80 3.59 21.83
N ALA A 64 14.22 4.77 21.36
CA ALA A 64 15.63 5.10 21.15
C ALA A 64 16.39 5.33 22.47
N GLN A 65 15.74 5.90 23.49
CA GLN A 65 16.39 6.40 24.71
C GLN A 65 16.17 5.48 25.93
N ASP A 66 14.97 4.91 26.09
CA ASP A 66 14.51 4.30 27.34
C ASP A 66 14.41 2.76 27.30
N GLY A 67 15.10 2.11 26.35
CA GLY A 67 15.37 0.67 26.41
C GLY A 67 14.49 -0.25 25.55
N GLY A 68 13.78 0.27 24.55
CA GLY A 68 13.13 -0.56 23.51
C GLY A 68 11.66 -0.90 23.77
N PHE A 69 11.29 -2.18 23.70
CA PHE A 69 9.89 -2.65 23.70
C PHE A 69 9.37 -3.03 25.10
N ALA A 70 9.41 -2.09 26.04
CA ALA A 70 8.79 -2.28 27.35
C ALA A 70 7.26 -2.56 27.22
N PRO A 71 6.61 -3.25 28.18
CA PRO A 71 5.19 -3.61 28.08
C PRO A 71 4.26 -2.42 27.77
N ASP A 72 4.45 -1.29 28.45
CA ASP A 72 3.66 -0.06 28.22
C ASP A 72 3.87 0.51 26.80
N MET A 73 5.06 0.34 26.23
CA MET A 73 5.33 0.73 24.84
C MET A 73 4.63 -0.20 23.86
N LEU A 74 4.63 -1.51 24.10
CA LEU A 74 3.91 -2.47 23.27
C LEU A 74 2.40 -2.19 23.25
N ALA A 75 1.82 -1.81 24.39
CA ALA A 75 0.43 -1.39 24.47
C ALA A 75 0.15 -0.18 23.54
N ARG A 76 0.99 0.87 23.60
CA ARG A 76 0.85 2.07 22.76
C ARG A 76 1.08 1.79 21.26
N LEU A 77 2.03 0.91 20.93
CA LEU A 77 2.28 0.51 19.55
C LEU A 77 1.07 -0.21 18.91
N GLY A 78 0.21 -0.81 19.73
CA GLY A 78 -1.06 -1.41 19.31
C GLY A 78 -2.04 -0.41 18.68
N ASP A 79 -1.91 0.89 18.95
CA ASP A 79 -2.86 1.90 18.49
C ASP A 79 -2.42 2.60 17.19
N TYR A 80 -1.11 2.66 16.92
CA TYR A 80 -0.55 3.47 15.83
C TYR A 80 0.12 2.65 14.72
N GLY A 81 0.40 1.36 14.95
CA GLY A 81 1.27 0.57 14.08
C GLY A 81 2.76 0.83 14.36
N ILE A 82 3.63 -0.06 13.89
CA ILE A 82 5.03 -0.10 14.30
C ILE A 82 5.97 0.65 13.37
N PHE A 83 5.73 0.56 12.06
CA PHE A 83 6.77 0.90 11.09
C PHE A 83 7.23 2.35 11.22
N THR A 84 6.29 3.30 11.26
CA THR A 84 6.64 4.73 11.34
C THR A 84 7.29 5.06 12.69
N VAL A 85 6.88 4.41 13.77
CA VAL A 85 7.46 4.61 15.11
C VAL A 85 8.91 4.14 15.16
N LEU A 86 9.19 2.93 14.65
CA LEU A 86 10.57 2.43 14.55
C LEU A 86 11.44 3.24 13.59
N ALA A 87 10.86 3.74 12.50
CA ALA A 87 11.60 4.65 11.64
C ALA A 87 12.01 5.91 12.41
N GLN A 88 11.12 6.47 13.23
CA GLN A 88 11.43 7.62 14.09
C GLN A 88 12.43 7.30 15.20
N SER A 89 12.51 6.06 15.71
CA SER A 89 13.51 5.70 16.73
C SER A 89 14.95 5.73 16.22
N LEU A 90 15.16 5.75 14.90
CA LEU A 90 16.48 5.98 14.30
C LEU A 90 17.01 7.39 14.60
N VAL A 91 16.18 8.29 15.12
CA VAL A 91 16.61 9.60 15.62
C VAL A 91 17.74 9.47 16.66
N GLY A 92 17.76 8.39 17.47
CA GLY A 92 18.84 8.14 18.43
C GLY A 92 20.23 7.96 17.79
N MET A 93 20.29 7.77 16.47
CA MET A 93 21.53 7.72 15.69
C MET A 93 21.93 9.08 15.10
N THR A 94 21.18 10.13 15.38
CA THR A 94 21.32 11.46 14.79
C THR A 94 21.23 12.55 15.88
N PRO A 95 21.77 13.76 15.65
CA PRO A 95 21.61 14.88 16.59
C PRO A 95 20.23 15.54 16.53
N GLU A 96 19.35 15.09 15.63
CA GLU A 96 18.02 15.67 15.39
C GLU A 96 17.03 15.27 16.50
N SER A 97 15.94 16.02 16.67
CA SER A 97 14.88 15.65 17.63
C SER A 97 13.86 14.66 17.07
N TYR A 98 13.76 14.54 15.74
CA TYR A 98 12.98 13.52 15.03
C TYR A 98 13.38 13.49 13.54
N LEU A 99 12.94 12.49 12.77
CA LEU A 99 13.19 12.41 11.34
C LEU A 99 12.15 13.19 10.53
N TRP A 100 12.37 14.49 10.42
CA TRP A 100 11.53 15.41 9.65
C TRP A 100 11.54 15.12 8.14
N ALA A 101 12.64 14.59 7.59
CA ALA A 101 12.72 14.25 6.17
C ALA A 101 12.04 12.92 5.79
N LEU A 102 11.59 12.11 6.76
CA LEU A 102 11.07 10.76 6.48
C LEU A 102 9.86 10.78 5.53
N THR A 103 8.83 11.57 5.84
CA THR A 103 7.61 11.61 5.01
C THR A 103 7.87 12.24 3.63
N PRO A 104 8.58 13.38 3.51
CA PRO A 104 8.92 13.93 2.20
C PRO A 104 9.72 12.94 1.34
N MET A 105 10.63 12.19 1.96
CA MET A 105 11.38 11.16 1.24
C MET A 105 10.53 9.99 0.76
N ILE A 106 9.55 9.56 1.56
CA ILE A 106 8.57 8.57 1.11
C ILE A 106 7.77 9.15 -0.07
N ALA A 107 7.33 10.41 -0.01
CA ALA A 107 6.58 11.05 -1.08
C ALA A 107 7.36 11.12 -2.40
N VAL A 108 8.59 11.64 -2.37
CA VAL A 108 9.47 11.72 -3.54
C VAL A 108 9.75 10.32 -4.11
N SER A 109 10.03 9.34 -3.24
CA SER A 109 10.21 7.95 -3.66
C SER A 109 8.96 7.36 -4.29
N THR A 110 7.77 7.75 -3.82
CA THR A 110 6.49 7.28 -4.37
C THR A 110 6.21 7.88 -5.73
N ILE A 111 6.43 9.18 -5.90
CA ILE A 111 6.34 9.89 -7.19
C ILE A 111 7.26 9.24 -8.22
N ALA A 112 8.52 9.01 -7.82
CA ALA A 112 9.53 8.33 -8.62
C ALA A 112 9.07 6.94 -9.06
N THR A 113 8.65 6.13 -8.10
CA THR A 113 8.25 4.74 -8.35
C THR A 113 7.03 4.70 -9.24
N PHE A 114 6.05 5.59 -9.02
CA PHE A 114 4.87 5.72 -9.88
C PHE A 114 5.27 6.04 -11.32
N ALA A 115 6.10 7.07 -11.52
CA ALA A 115 6.52 7.48 -12.85
C ALA A 115 7.28 6.38 -13.59
N VAL A 116 8.23 5.70 -12.91
CA VAL A 116 9.01 4.59 -13.48
C VAL A 116 8.11 3.41 -13.83
N MET A 117 7.24 2.98 -12.91
CA MET A 117 6.36 1.84 -13.17
C MET A 117 5.36 2.14 -14.30
N LEU A 118 4.87 3.38 -14.37
CA LEU A 118 3.96 3.80 -15.44
C LEU A 118 4.70 3.88 -16.79
N ASP A 119 5.92 4.40 -16.83
CA ASP A 119 6.73 4.43 -18.05
C ASP A 119 6.97 3.01 -18.58
N HIS A 120 7.38 2.10 -17.71
CA HIS A 120 7.55 0.69 -18.06
C HIS A 120 6.25 0.06 -18.56
N GLY A 121 5.13 0.24 -17.83
CA GLY A 121 3.86 -0.33 -18.23
C GLY A 121 3.35 0.20 -19.57
N LEU A 122 3.54 1.50 -19.86
CA LEU A 122 3.19 2.09 -21.15
C LEU A 122 4.15 1.65 -22.27
N ALA A 123 5.43 1.44 -21.96
CA ALA A 123 6.40 0.90 -22.91
C ALA A 123 6.05 -0.53 -23.35
N GLU A 124 5.69 -1.41 -22.40
CA GLU A 124 5.24 -2.78 -22.68
C GLU A 124 3.95 -2.80 -23.53
N LEU A 125 3.11 -1.76 -23.42
CA LEU A 125 1.90 -1.59 -24.22
C LEU A 125 2.14 -0.86 -25.56
N GLY A 126 3.40 -0.57 -25.91
CA GLY A 126 3.78 0.03 -27.20
C GLY A 126 3.43 1.51 -27.36
N VAL A 127 3.16 2.22 -26.26
CA VAL A 127 2.74 3.62 -26.28
C VAL A 127 3.87 4.56 -26.71
N ARG A 128 3.62 5.38 -27.74
CA ARG A 128 4.52 6.46 -28.15
C ARG A 128 4.33 7.70 -27.28
N ARG A 129 5.38 8.54 -27.20
CA ARG A 129 5.42 9.75 -26.34
C ARG A 129 5.04 9.47 -24.88
N ARG A 130 5.25 8.24 -24.39
CA ARG A 130 4.88 7.79 -23.04
C ARG A 130 5.36 8.75 -21.93
N HIS A 131 6.54 9.36 -22.09
CA HIS A 131 7.09 10.30 -21.12
C HIS A 131 6.20 11.53 -20.85
N VAL A 132 5.47 12.02 -21.87
CA VAL A 132 4.51 13.13 -21.71
C VAL A 132 3.35 12.68 -20.83
N TRP A 133 2.81 11.49 -21.12
CA TRP A 133 1.70 10.93 -20.34
C TRP A 133 2.12 10.57 -18.92
N VAL A 134 3.32 10.04 -18.73
CA VAL A 134 3.91 9.78 -17.42
C VAL A 134 4.00 11.07 -16.62
N ALA A 135 4.54 12.16 -17.22
CA ALA A 135 4.63 13.45 -16.56
C ALA A 135 3.25 14.00 -16.17
N LEU A 136 2.28 13.98 -17.10
CA LEU A 136 0.92 14.48 -16.86
C LEU A 136 0.19 13.68 -15.77
N LEU A 137 0.22 12.35 -15.81
CA LEU A 137 -0.44 11.52 -14.80
C LEU A 137 0.26 11.60 -13.44
N THR A 138 1.59 11.71 -13.42
CA THR A 138 2.33 11.90 -12.18
C THR A 138 1.94 13.24 -11.55
N ALA A 139 1.92 14.32 -12.35
CA ALA A 139 1.48 15.64 -11.88
C ALA A 139 0.03 15.59 -11.39
N ALA A 140 -0.90 15.02 -12.17
CA ALA A 140 -2.31 14.91 -11.78
C ALA A 140 -2.52 14.09 -10.49
N THR A 141 -1.76 13.01 -10.33
CA THR A 141 -1.85 12.16 -9.13
C THR A 141 -1.33 12.90 -7.89
N PHE A 142 -0.12 13.47 -7.95
CA PHE A 142 0.58 13.96 -6.76
C PHE A 142 0.47 15.47 -6.50
N SER A 143 -0.32 16.21 -7.28
CA SER A 143 -0.60 17.64 -7.04
C SER A 143 -1.82 17.91 -6.16
N SER A 144 -2.66 16.89 -5.89
CA SER A 144 -3.82 17.09 -5.01
C SER A 144 -3.37 17.53 -3.61
N PHE A 145 -4.07 18.50 -3.04
CA PHE A 145 -3.75 19.02 -1.71
C PHE A 145 -3.66 17.91 -0.65
N MET A 146 -4.52 16.87 -0.72
CA MET A 146 -4.44 15.73 0.21
C MET A 146 -3.12 14.98 0.12
N LEU A 147 -2.61 14.68 -1.08
CA LEU A 147 -1.32 13.99 -1.24
C LEU A 147 -0.15 14.89 -0.85
N VAL A 148 -0.17 16.16 -1.26
CA VAL A 148 0.85 17.15 -0.88
C VAL A 148 0.92 17.30 0.64
N ARG A 149 -0.22 17.47 1.32
CA ARG A 149 -0.27 17.54 2.77
C ARG A 149 0.32 16.29 3.42
N HIS A 150 -0.03 15.11 2.92
CA HIS A 150 0.47 13.85 3.47
C HIS A 150 1.95 13.58 3.16
N ALA A 151 2.56 14.32 2.23
CA ALA A 151 4.01 14.32 2.00
C ALA A 151 4.76 15.06 3.12
N PHE A 152 4.11 16.00 3.80
CA PHE A 152 4.74 16.88 4.79
C PHE A 152 4.21 16.65 6.21
N TYR A 153 3.57 15.51 6.49
CA TYR A 153 2.93 15.24 7.78
C TYR A 153 3.34 13.84 8.27
N ILE A 154 3.79 13.69 9.52
CA ILE A 154 4.27 12.38 10.05
C ILE A 154 3.09 11.47 10.38
N GLN A 155 3.01 10.33 9.71
CA GLN A 155 1.80 9.48 9.67
C GLN A 155 2.06 8.14 8.97
N THR A 156 1.05 7.28 8.90
CA THR A 156 1.16 5.89 8.40
C THR A 156 0.56 5.64 7.02
N ASN A 157 -0.34 6.49 6.56
CA ASN A 157 -1.11 6.33 5.32
C ASN A 157 -0.27 6.52 4.05
N LEU A 158 0.62 7.52 3.95
CA LEU A 158 1.42 7.70 2.72
C LEU A 158 2.43 6.56 2.54
N GLY A 159 3.05 6.11 3.65
CA GLY A 159 3.87 4.90 3.64
C GLY A 159 3.07 3.69 3.16
N THR A 160 1.88 3.46 3.74
CA THR A 160 0.98 2.38 3.32
C THR A 160 0.61 2.50 1.84
N ALA A 161 0.25 3.69 1.35
CA ALA A 161 -0.05 3.96 -0.05
C ALA A 161 1.12 3.61 -0.97
N ALA A 162 2.33 4.06 -0.60
CA ALA A 162 3.55 3.82 -1.35
C ALA A 162 3.84 2.32 -1.47
N TYR A 163 3.83 1.60 -0.34
CA TYR A 163 4.14 0.18 -0.33
C TYR A 163 3.05 -0.69 -0.96
N LEU A 164 1.77 -0.32 -0.79
CA LEU A 164 0.68 -1.01 -1.47
C LEU A 164 0.75 -0.81 -2.98
N PHE A 165 1.06 0.41 -3.42
CA PHE A 165 1.32 0.72 -4.82
C PHE A 165 2.47 -0.15 -5.37
N VAL A 166 3.63 -0.17 -4.70
CA VAL A 166 4.79 -0.99 -5.10
C VAL A 166 4.43 -2.46 -5.21
N PHE A 167 3.74 -3.02 -4.20
CA PHE A 167 3.28 -4.41 -4.25
C PHE A 167 2.45 -4.66 -5.51
N CYS A 168 1.44 -3.83 -5.75
CA CYS A 168 0.50 -4.04 -6.85
C CYS A 168 1.15 -3.84 -8.22
N SER A 169 1.94 -2.78 -8.39
CA SER A 169 2.55 -2.43 -9.68
C SER A 169 3.66 -3.43 -10.05
N VAL A 170 4.49 -3.83 -9.09
CA VAL A 170 5.57 -4.81 -9.32
C VAL A 170 4.98 -6.19 -9.57
N PHE A 171 3.97 -6.60 -8.82
CA PHE A 171 3.30 -7.88 -9.07
C PHE A 171 2.63 -7.90 -10.44
N TRP A 172 1.91 -6.82 -10.79
CA TRP A 172 1.33 -6.66 -12.13
C TRP A 172 2.40 -6.78 -13.22
N TRP A 173 3.54 -6.12 -13.06
CA TRP A 173 4.64 -6.19 -14.02
C TRP A 173 5.24 -7.60 -14.16
N SER A 174 5.45 -8.30 -13.05
CA SER A 174 5.91 -9.69 -13.06
C SER A 174 4.93 -10.59 -13.79
N GLU A 175 3.63 -10.38 -13.56
CA GLU A 175 2.57 -11.16 -14.18
C GLU A 175 2.46 -10.89 -15.70
N THR A 176 2.59 -9.64 -16.14
CA THR A 176 2.55 -9.30 -17.58
C THR A 176 3.76 -9.77 -18.35
N THR A 177 4.95 -9.74 -17.73
CA THR A 177 6.21 -10.13 -18.39
C THR A 177 6.60 -11.59 -18.18
N GLY A 178 5.95 -12.29 -17.24
CA GLY A 178 6.33 -13.61 -16.78
C GLY A 178 7.64 -13.66 -15.98
N LYS A 179 8.28 -12.52 -15.70
CA LYS A 179 9.56 -12.43 -14.97
C LYS A 179 9.32 -12.33 -13.47
N THR A 180 9.98 -13.18 -12.69
CA THR A 180 9.77 -13.25 -11.23
C THR A 180 10.85 -12.60 -10.38
N ASP A 181 11.86 -12.01 -11.01
CA ASP A 181 13.04 -11.46 -10.31
C ASP A 181 12.68 -10.30 -9.38
N ALA A 182 11.58 -9.60 -9.66
CA ALA A 182 11.10 -8.47 -8.89
C ALA A 182 10.12 -8.85 -7.76
N LEU A 183 9.64 -10.10 -7.70
CA LEU A 183 8.70 -10.54 -6.66
C LEU A 183 9.21 -10.32 -5.22
N PRO A 184 10.51 -10.51 -4.88
CA PRO A 184 11.00 -10.18 -3.55
C PRO A 184 10.72 -8.73 -3.12
N ILE A 185 10.76 -7.77 -4.06
CA ILE A 185 10.46 -6.36 -3.79
C ILE A 185 8.97 -6.20 -3.51
N ALA A 186 8.10 -6.88 -4.28
CA ALA A 186 6.66 -6.86 -4.05
C ALA A 186 6.32 -7.39 -2.64
N PHE A 187 6.89 -8.54 -2.24
CA PHE A 187 6.63 -9.12 -0.91
C PHE A 187 7.25 -8.32 0.24
N LEU A 188 8.37 -7.64 0.02
CA LEU A 188 8.91 -6.68 0.99
C LEU A 188 7.97 -5.48 1.17
N ALA A 189 7.36 -5.01 0.09
CA ALA A 189 6.37 -3.94 0.14
C ALA A 189 5.08 -4.43 0.84
N LEU A 190 4.62 -5.65 0.56
CA LEU A 190 3.49 -6.27 1.25
C LEU A 190 3.73 -6.41 2.76
N PHE A 191 4.95 -6.82 3.14
CA PHE A 191 5.40 -6.83 4.53
C PHE A 191 5.30 -5.44 5.17
N ALA A 192 5.81 -4.41 4.49
CA ALA A 192 5.73 -3.03 4.99
C ALA A 192 4.28 -2.53 5.13
N VAL A 193 3.37 -2.88 4.20
CA VAL A 193 1.92 -2.62 4.34
C VAL A 193 1.38 -3.24 5.62
N GLY A 194 1.76 -4.49 5.93
CA GLY A 194 1.35 -5.20 7.14
C GLY A 194 1.82 -4.57 8.46
N LEU A 195 2.89 -3.77 8.43
CA LEU A 195 3.49 -3.14 9.61
C LEU A 195 3.14 -1.65 9.80
N HIS A 196 2.68 -0.97 8.75
CA HIS A 196 2.37 0.46 8.85
C HIS A 196 1.09 0.76 9.61
N ARG A 197 0.09 -0.14 9.55
CA ARG A 197 -1.25 0.07 10.13
C ARG A 197 -1.77 -1.22 10.73
N ILE A 198 -2.67 -1.09 11.70
CA ILE A 198 -3.25 -2.22 12.45
C ILE A 198 -4.11 -3.14 11.58
N GLU A 199 -4.79 -2.57 10.58
CA GLU A 199 -5.55 -3.28 9.56
C GLU A 199 -4.67 -3.74 8.38
N GLY A 200 -3.40 -3.36 8.38
CA GLY A 200 -2.43 -3.64 7.33
C GLY A 200 -2.35 -5.10 6.91
N PRO A 201 -2.33 -6.08 7.83
CA PRO A 201 -2.30 -7.50 7.47
C PRO A 201 -3.53 -7.96 6.68
N ALA A 202 -4.73 -7.55 7.10
CA ALA A 202 -5.97 -7.89 6.42
C ALA A 202 -6.03 -7.26 5.01
N VAL A 203 -5.62 -6.00 4.90
CA VAL A 203 -5.51 -5.27 3.64
C VAL A 203 -4.47 -5.91 2.72
N GLY A 204 -3.29 -6.24 3.24
CA GLY A 204 -2.24 -6.91 2.50
C GLY A 204 -2.71 -8.24 1.94
N VAL A 205 -3.34 -9.08 2.78
CA VAL A 205 -3.90 -10.36 2.32
C VAL A 205 -5.03 -10.18 1.31
N LEU A 206 -5.90 -9.19 1.45
CA LEU A 206 -6.92 -8.87 0.44
C LEU A 206 -6.28 -8.64 -0.94
N PHE A 207 -5.28 -7.77 -1.03
CA PHE A 207 -4.59 -7.52 -2.31
C PHE A 207 -3.76 -8.72 -2.76
N ALA A 208 -3.18 -9.48 -1.84
CA ALA A 208 -2.46 -10.72 -2.16
C ALA A 208 -3.40 -11.81 -2.69
N ILE A 209 -4.63 -11.93 -2.20
CA ILE A 209 -5.65 -12.83 -2.75
C ILE A 209 -5.94 -12.46 -4.21
N LEU A 210 -6.17 -11.16 -4.47
CA LEU A 210 -6.51 -10.66 -5.80
C LEU A 210 -5.33 -10.72 -6.80
N ALA A 211 -4.10 -10.62 -6.32
CA ALA A 211 -2.88 -10.74 -7.12
C ALA A 211 -2.51 -12.21 -7.36
N ILE A 212 -2.32 -12.96 -6.26
CA ILE A 212 -1.68 -14.28 -6.28
C ILE A 212 -2.66 -15.34 -6.76
N LEU A 213 -3.88 -15.43 -6.22
CA LEU A 213 -4.74 -16.58 -6.53
C LEU A 213 -5.04 -16.72 -8.04
N PRO A 214 -5.41 -15.66 -8.78
CA PRO A 214 -5.61 -15.77 -10.22
C PRO A 214 -4.31 -15.71 -11.06
N SER A 215 -3.14 -15.55 -10.42
CA SER A 215 -1.84 -15.43 -11.08
C SER A 215 -1.45 -16.69 -11.86
N ARG A 216 -0.80 -16.47 -13.01
CA ARG A 216 -0.16 -17.49 -13.85
C ARG A 216 1.28 -17.77 -13.45
N LEU A 217 1.86 -16.97 -12.54
CA LEU A 217 3.24 -17.14 -12.11
C LEU A 217 3.42 -18.45 -11.32
N PRO A 218 4.62 -19.08 -11.40
CA PRO A 218 4.89 -20.31 -10.68
C PRO A 218 4.76 -20.14 -9.15
N ARG A 219 3.85 -20.93 -8.53
CA ARG A 219 3.65 -20.94 -7.07
C ARG A 219 4.93 -21.17 -6.28
N LYS A 220 5.87 -21.96 -6.80
CA LYS A 220 7.17 -22.24 -6.18
C LYS A 220 8.04 -21.00 -6.00
N GLN A 221 7.86 -19.97 -6.83
CA GLN A 221 8.58 -18.70 -6.72
C GLN A 221 7.88 -17.76 -5.75
N ILE A 222 6.55 -17.78 -5.70
CA ILE A 222 5.73 -16.94 -4.81
C ILE A 222 5.75 -17.42 -3.35
N ALA A 223 5.53 -18.71 -3.12
CA ALA A 223 5.24 -19.24 -1.78
C ALA A 223 6.33 -18.97 -0.73
N PRO A 224 7.65 -19.09 -1.02
CA PRO A 224 8.68 -18.81 -0.02
C PRO A 224 8.70 -17.35 0.43
N GLN A 225 8.50 -16.42 -0.51
CA GLN A 225 8.52 -14.97 -0.25
C GLN A 225 7.28 -14.56 0.54
N LEU A 226 6.11 -15.09 0.16
CA LEU A 226 4.87 -14.93 0.90
C LEU A 226 5.00 -15.49 2.33
N ALA A 227 5.50 -16.71 2.48
CA ALA A 227 5.68 -17.34 3.80
C ALA A 227 6.61 -16.53 4.70
N LEU A 228 7.75 -16.04 4.18
CA LEU A 228 8.65 -15.19 4.93
C LEU A 228 7.97 -13.90 5.40
N SER A 229 7.25 -13.22 4.49
CA SER A 229 6.50 -12.00 4.84
C SER A 229 5.41 -12.28 5.88
N ALA A 230 4.68 -13.39 5.73
CA ALA A 230 3.60 -13.78 6.63
C ALA A 230 4.11 -14.13 8.03
N LEU A 231 5.20 -14.89 8.13
CA LEU A 231 5.82 -15.23 9.41
C LEU A 231 6.39 -14.00 10.11
N ALA A 232 6.97 -13.05 9.37
CA ALA A 232 7.48 -11.82 9.95
C ALA A 232 6.34 -10.92 10.48
N ILE A 233 5.23 -10.77 9.72
CA ILE A 233 4.02 -10.08 10.20
C ILE A 233 3.45 -10.80 11.42
N ALA A 234 3.29 -12.12 11.36
CA ALA A 234 2.73 -12.90 12.46
C ALA A 234 3.58 -12.80 13.72
N GLY A 235 4.91 -12.89 13.60
CA GLY A 235 5.84 -12.72 14.72
C GLY A 235 5.66 -11.36 15.41
N TRP A 236 5.45 -10.29 14.62
CA TRP A 236 5.16 -8.97 15.17
C TRP A 236 3.84 -8.92 15.94
N TYR A 237 2.74 -9.41 15.36
CA TYR A 237 1.45 -9.38 16.04
C TYR A 237 1.38 -10.34 17.23
N LEU A 238 2.12 -11.44 17.21
CA LEU A 238 2.28 -12.33 18.38
C LEU A 238 3.06 -11.64 19.51
N LEU A 239 4.04 -10.80 19.17
CA LEU A 239 4.74 -9.98 20.16
C LEU A 239 3.80 -8.93 20.77
N LEU A 240 3.02 -8.22 19.94
CA LEU A 240 2.00 -7.27 20.42
C LEU A 240 0.97 -7.95 21.33
N ALA A 241 0.51 -9.16 20.98
CA ALA A 241 -0.48 -9.89 21.78
C ALA A 241 -0.04 -10.15 23.23
N ARG A 242 1.28 -10.13 23.51
CA ARG A 242 1.83 -10.29 24.86
C ARG A 242 1.85 -9.00 25.68
N GLY A 243 1.83 -7.85 25.02
CA GLY A 243 2.00 -6.55 25.67
C GLY A 243 0.78 -5.65 25.66
N VAL A 244 -0.18 -5.87 24.74
CA VAL A 244 -1.37 -5.01 24.67
C VAL A 244 -2.46 -5.47 25.65
N SER A 245 -3.10 -4.50 26.31
CA SER A 245 -4.20 -4.75 27.26
C SER A 245 -5.44 -5.34 26.57
N ALA A 246 -6.20 -6.15 27.31
CA ALA A 246 -7.52 -6.61 26.90
C ALA A 246 -8.51 -5.46 26.67
N ASP A 247 -8.28 -4.31 27.31
CA ASP A 247 -9.13 -3.11 27.23
C ASP A 247 -8.68 -2.10 26.17
N SER A 248 -7.66 -2.41 25.36
CA SER A 248 -7.23 -1.51 24.27
C SER A 248 -8.36 -1.31 23.25
N GLU A 249 -8.56 -0.05 22.85
CA GLU A 249 -9.58 0.36 21.88
C GLU A 249 -9.37 -0.34 20.52
N PHE A 250 -8.14 -0.34 20.03
CA PHE A 250 -7.83 -0.78 18.67
C PHE A 250 -7.47 -2.26 18.60
N LEU A 251 -6.38 -2.68 19.27
CA LEU A 251 -5.88 -4.05 19.24
C LEU A 251 -5.94 -4.68 20.62
N THR A 252 -6.80 -5.67 20.81
CA THR A 252 -6.73 -6.57 21.98
C THR A 252 -5.84 -7.77 21.66
N PRO A 253 -5.40 -8.57 22.65
CA PRO A 253 -4.66 -9.81 22.38
C PRO A 253 -5.33 -10.71 21.34
N ASN A 254 -6.66 -10.85 21.41
CA ASN A 254 -7.42 -11.64 20.43
C ASN A 254 -7.39 -11.03 19.03
N LYS A 255 -7.50 -9.70 18.91
CA LYS A 255 -7.37 -9.02 17.61
C LYS A 255 -5.95 -9.16 17.04
N CYS A 256 -4.92 -9.13 17.89
CA CYS A 256 -3.54 -9.40 17.48
C CYS A 256 -3.37 -10.82 16.96
N LEU A 257 -3.89 -11.84 17.66
CA LEU A 257 -3.88 -13.24 17.20
C LEU A 257 -4.63 -13.40 15.86
N LEU A 258 -5.76 -12.71 15.69
CA LEU A 258 -6.47 -12.68 14.42
C LEU A 258 -5.60 -12.08 13.30
N MET A 259 -4.99 -10.91 13.53
CA MET A 259 -4.12 -10.25 12.54
C MET A 259 -2.87 -11.06 12.21
N ALA A 260 -2.34 -11.85 13.15
CA ALA A 260 -1.26 -12.81 12.92
C ALA A 260 -1.71 -14.02 12.07
N SER A 261 -2.91 -14.54 12.33
CA SER A 261 -3.40 -15.75 11.67
C SER A 261 -3.78 -15.51 10.20
N ILE A 262 -4.32 -14.34 9.85
CA ILE A 262 -4.73 -13.98 8.48
C ILE A 262 -3.62 -14.24 7.44
N PRO A 263 -2.41 -13.66 7.54
CA PRO A 263 -1.34 -13.90 6.57
C PRO A 263 -0.78 -15.33 6.63
N VAL A 264 -0.76 -15.97 7.80
CA VAL A 264 -0.26 -17.35 7.96
C VAL A 264 -1.18 -18.35 7.28
N VAL A 265 -2.49 -18.25 7.51
CA VAL A 265 -3.50 -19.11 6.88
C VAL A 265 -3.48 -18.92 5.37
N PHE A 266 -3.37 -17.68 4.89
CA PHE A 266 -3.26 -17.41 3.47
C PHE A 266 -1.97 -17.97 2.85
N ALA A 267 -0.82 -17.82 3.51
CA ALA A 267 0.45 -18.39 3.04
C ALA A 267 0.40 -19.93 3.00
N ALA A 268 -0.19 -20.56 4.02
CA ALA A 268 -0.41 -22.00 4.06
C ALA A 268 -1.31 -22.47 2.91
N TYR A 269 -2.41 -21.75 2.64
CA TYR A 269 -3.27 -22.02 1.50
C TYR A 269 -2.49 -21.98 0.17
N VAL A 270 -1.71 -20.93 -0.08
CA VAL A 270 -0.90 -20.79 -1.31
C VAL A 270 0.16 -21.89 -1.44
N ALA A 271 0.78 -22.31 -0.33
CA ALA A 271 1.73 -23.42 -0.32
C ALA A 271 1.04 -24.76 -0.67
N LEU A 272 -0.12 -25.02 -0.05
CA LEU A 272 -0.91 -26.23 -0.30
C LEU A 272 -1.38 -26.33 -1.76
N THR A 273 -1.88 -25.24 -2.35
CA THR A 273 -2.28 -25.23 -3.76
C THR A 273 -1.10 -25.43 -4.71
N GLY A 274 0.08 -24.94 -4.34
CA GLY A 274 1.32 -25.14 -5.10
C GLY A 274 1.86 -26.58 -5.05
N TRP A 275 1.63 -27.31 -3.96
CA TRP A 275 2.17 -28.66 -3.76
C TRP A 275 1.21 -29.77 -4.19
N ALA A 276 -0.05 -29.70 -3.78
CA ALA A 276 -0.96 -30.84 -3.86
C ALA A 276 -1.73 -30.96 -5.19
N ARG A 277 -1.57 -29.98 -6.12
CA ARG A 277 -2.28 -29.92 -7.42
C ARG A 277 -3.77 -30.32 -7.33
N ILE A 278 -4.45 -29.86 -6.28
CA ILE A 278 -5.86 -30.22 -6.01
C ILE A 278 -6.77 -29.43 -6.96
N GLY A 279 -7.41 -30.12 -7.90
CA GLY A 279 -8.21 -29.49 -8.98
C GLY A 279 -9.36 -28.59 -8.50
N PHE A 280 -9.96 -28.89 -7.34
CA PHE A 280 -10.99 -28.03 -6.73
C PHE A 280 -10.42 -26.68 -6.25
N LEU A 281 -9.23 -26.67 -5.65
CA LEU A 281 -8.60 -25.42 -5.18
C LEU A 281 -8.23 -24.51 -6.36
N ALA A 282 -7.85 -25.08 -7.51
CA ALA A 282 -7.62 -24.31 -8.73
C ALA A 282 -8.90 -23.63 -9.28
N ARG A 283 -10.11 -24.11 -8.92
CA ARG A 283 -11.37 -23.40 -9.23
C ARG A 283 -11.59 -22.24 -8.26
N ILE A 284 -11.32 -22.45 -6.97
CA ILE A 284 -11.36 -21.38 -5.96
C ILE A 284 -10.40 -20.26 -6.33
N ASP A 285 -9.16 -20.59 -6.70
CA ASP A 285 -8.14 -19.63 -7.09
C ASP A 285 -8.59 -18.71 -8.24
N ARG A 286 -9.22 -19.30 -9.27
CA ARG A 286 -9.79 -18.55 -10.41
C ARG A 286 -11.02 -17.73 -10.03
N ALA A 287 -11.82 -18.23 -9.09
CA ALA A 287 -13.01 -17.55 -8.59
C ALA A 287 -12.70 -16.51 -7.50
N ALA A 288 -11.45 -16.40 -7.04
CA ALA A 288 -11.08 -15.55 -5.91
C ALA A 288 -11.57 -14.10 -6.01
N PRO A 289 -11.47 -13.40 -7.17
CA PRO A 289 -12.02 -12.04 -7.27
C PRO A 289 -13.53 -11.98 -7.04
N LEU A 290 -14.29 -12.97 -7.53
CA LEU A 290 -15.73 -13.06 -7.31
C LEU A 290 -16.04 -13.37 -5.84
N ILE A 291 -15.31 -14.30 -5.23
CA ILE A 291 -15.47 -14.67 -3.82
C ILE A 291 -15.24 -13.45 -2.93
N VAL A 292 -14.18 -12.66 -3.18
CA VAL A 292 -13.90 -11.42 -2.45
C VAL A 292 -15.08 -10.45 -2.55
N VAL A 293 -15.62 -10.22 -3.76
CA VAL A 293 -16.79 -9.35 -3.94
C VAL A 293 -17.99 -9.86 -3.16
N VAL A 294 -18.34 -11.14 -3.29
CA VAL A 294 -19.49 -11.74 -2.60
C VAL A 294 -19.34 -11.62 -1.09
N VAL A 295 -18.19 -11.99 -0.54
CA VAL A 295 -17.93 -11.93 0.91
C VAL A 295 -18.05 -10.50 1.42
N LEU A 296 -17.48 -9.51 0.73
CA LEU A 296 -17.54 -8.11 1.16
C LEU A 296 -18.94 -7.51 1.02
N VAL A 297 -19.68 -7.85 -0.04
CA VAL A 297 -21.08 -7.43 -0.21
C VAL A 297 -21.95 -8.01 0.90
N LEU A 298 -21.82 -9.31 1.20
CA LEU A 298 -22.55 -9.93 2.30
C LEU A 298 -22.18 -9.33 3.66
N ALA A 299 -20.89 -9.06 3.89
CA ALA A 299 -20.44 -8.38 5.11
C ALA A 299 -21.01 -6.97 5.23
N LEU A 300 -21.07 -6.20 4.14
CA LEU A 300 -21.69 -4.88 4.12
C LEU A 300 -23.19 -4.96 4.41
N ILE A 301 -23.92 -5.86 3.76
CA ILE A 301 -25.35 -6.09 4.03
C ILE A 301 -25.56 -6.43 5.50
N GLY A 302 -24.76 -7.35 6.05
CA GLY A 302 -24.80 -7.69 7.47
C GLY A 302 -24.50 -6.49 8.38
N GLY A 303 -23.48 -5.69 8.04
CA GLY A 303 -23.14 -4.47 8.78
C GLY A 303 -24.27 -3.45 8.81
N PHE A 304 -24.90 -3.17 7.65
CA PHE A 304 -26.05 -2.29 7.56
C PHE A 304 -27.29 -2.85 8.26
N ALA A 305 -27.50 -4.17 8.23
CA ALA A 305 -28.62 -4.81 8.92
C ALA A 305 -28.48 -4.74 10.45
N VAL A 306 -27.25 -4.89 10.98
CA VAL A 306 -27.00 -4.90 12.43
C VAL A 306 -26.84 -3.49 13.00
N ARG A 307 -26.19 -2.56 12.28
CA ARG A 307 -25.89 -1.20 12.77
C ARG A 307 -26.15 -0.13 11.70
N TYR A 308 -27.39 -0.04 11.20
CA TYR A 308 -27.77 0.86 10.12
C TYR A 308 -27.33 2.31 10.33
N GLU A 309 -27.70 2.93 11.45
CA GLU A 309 -27.42 4.35 11.71
C GLU A 309 -25.92 4.66 11.70
N LEU A 310 -25.11 3.79 12.31
CA LEU A 310 -23.66 3.92 12.32
C LEU A 310 -23.09 3.85 10.90
N MET A 311 -23.48 2.81 10.15
CA MET A 311 -22.98 2.56 8.80
C MET A 311 -23.40 3.67 7.83
N ALA A 312 -24.67 4.07 7.87
CA ALA A 312 -25.22 5.12 7.02
C ALA A 312 -24.61 6.49 7.33
N GLY A 313 -24.54 6.88 8.62
CA GLY A 313 -23.91 8.13 9.04
C GLY A 313 -22.45 8.20 8.63
N SER A 314 -21.69 7.13 8.84
CA SER A 314 -20.27 7.05 8.49
C SER A 314 -20.03 7.04 6.98
N PHE A 315 -20.89 6.34 6.22
CA PHE A 315 -20.87 6.38 4.76
C PHE A 315 -21.15 7.79 4.22
N HIS A 316 -22.16 8.48 4.75
CA HIS A 316 -22.50 9.83 4.36
C HIS A 316 -21.38 10.83 4.67
N ALA A 317 -20.83 10.77 5.89
CA ALA A 317 -19.71 11.63 6.29
C ALA A 317 -18.48 11.39 5.42
N TRP A 318 -18.12 10.13 5.18
CA TRP A 318 -16.97 9.78 4.35
C TRP A 318 -17.17 10.16 2.88
N ARG A 319 -18.35 9.94 2.31
CA ARG A 319 -18.70 10.40 0.95
C ARG A 319 -18.56 11.92 0.83
N ALA A 320 -19.05 12.67 1.82
CA ALA A 320 -18.90 14.12 1.85
C ALA A 320 -17.41 14.54 1.89
N CYS A 321 -16.60 13.83 2.68
CA CYS A 321 -15.15 14.02 2.71
C CYS A 321 -14.50 13.77 1.34
N LEU A 322 -14.89 12.74 0.59
CA LEU A 322 -14.24 12.41 -0.68
C LEU A 322 -14.68 13.33 -1.84
N LEU A 323 -15.97 13.67 -1.92
CA LEU A 323 -16.56 14.33 -3.11
C LEU A 323 -16.83 15.82 -2.94
N TRP A 324 -16.96 16.31 -1.71
CA TRP A 324 -17.36 17.70 -1.48
C TRP A 324 -16.34 18.50 -0.69
N ALA A 325 -15.42 17.83 -0.02
CA ALA A 325 -14.41 18.53 0.72
C ALA A 325 -13.36 19.16 -0.23
N PRO A 326 -13.03 20.45 -0.05
CA PRO A 326 -12.18 21.19 -0.99
C PRO A 326 -10.74 20.67 -1.05
N TYR A 327 -10.32 19.87 -0.08
CA TYR A 327 -8.96 19.36 0.03
C TYR A 327 -8.62 18.22 -0.94
N TRP A 328 -9.61 17.54 -1.53
CA TRP A 328 -9.31 16.53 -2.56
C TRP A 328 -9.07 17.18 -3.92
N GLN A 329 -9.82 18.22 -4.29
CA GLN A 329 -9.65 18.97 -5.55
C GLN A 329 -9.96 18.16 -6.83
N GLY A 330 -10.90 17.20 -6.79
CA GLY A 330 -11.35 16.48 -7.99
C GLY A 330 -10.78 15.07 -8.31
N PRO A 331 -9.76 14.49 -7.63
CA PRO A 331 -9.23 13.16 -7.95
C PRO A 331 -10.30 12.06 -7.91
N TRP A 332 -11.25 12.13 -6.98
CA TRP A 332 -12.26 11.08 -6.83
C TRP A 332 -13.31 11.15 -7.92
N GLU A 333 -13.72 12.34 -8.29
CA GLU A 333 -14.60 12.62 -9.43
C GLU A 333 -13.95 12.15 -10.72
N ALA A 334 -12.65 12.42 -10.91
CA ALA A 334 -11.89 11.92 -12.04
C ALA A 334 -11.80 10.38 -12.04
N ILE A 335 -11.51 9.76 -10.89
CA ILE A 335 -11.47 8.29 -10.73
C ILE A 335 -12.83 7.66 -11.05
N ILE A 336 -13.93 8.25 -10.60
CA ILE A 336 -15.29 7.78 -10.88
C ILE A 336 -15.59 7.91 -12.37
N ALA A 337 -15.33 9.06 -12.98
CA ALA A 337 -15.55 9.29 -14.41
C ALA A 337 -14.73 8.32 -15.27
N LEU A 338 -13.45 8.15 -14.98
CA LEU A 338 -12.57 7.18 -15.64
C LEU A 338 -13.02 5.74 -15.39
N GLY A 339 -13.56 5.43 -14.21
CA GLY A 339 -14.18 4.14 -13.91
C GLY A 339 -15.36 3.82 -14.81
N LEU A 340 -16.29 4.78 -14.95
CA LEU A 340 -17.47 4.67 -15.81
C LEU A 340 -17.08 4.56 -17.29
N LEU A 341 -16.20 5.43 -17.78
CA LEU A 341 -15.66 5.34 -19.15
C LEU A 341 -14.93 4.01 -19.37
N GLY A 342 -14.31 3.47 -18.32
CA GLY A 342 -13.58 2.21 -18.36
C GLY A 342 -14.49 1.02 -18.64
N LEU A 343 -15.80 1.13 -18.43
CA LEU A 343 -16.76 0.09 -18.78
C LEU A 343 -16.91 -0.07 -20.30
N LEU A 344 -16.62 0.98 -21.07
CA LEU A 344 -16.77 1.02 -22.53
C LEU A 344 -15.52 0.54 -23.27
N VAL A 345 -14.46 0.22 -22.53
CA VAL A 345 -13.11 0.06 -23.06
C VAL A 345 -12.54 -1.32 -22.66
N PRO A 346 -11.80 -2.01 -23.55
CA PRO A 346 -11.16 -3.27 -23.23
C PRO A 346 -10.34 -3.18 -21.93
N ALA A 347 -10.36 -4.27 -21.18
CA ALA A 347 -9.69 -4.30 -19.91
C ALA A 347 -8.18 -4.51 -20.08
N ALA A 348 -7.39 -3.82 -19.27
CA ALA A 348 -5.97 -4.14 -19.14
C ALA A 348 -5.76 -5.57 -18.61
N PRO A 349 -4.64 -6.23 -18.94
CA PRO A 349 -4.28 -7.52 -18.38
C PRO A 349 -4.26 -7.51 -16.84
N HIS A 350 -4.65 -8.63 -16.22
CA HIS A 350 -4.58 -8.84 -14.76
C HIS A 350 -5.33 -7.77 -13.94
N ARG A 351 -6.44 -7.27 -14.50
CA ARG A 351 -7.27 -6.19 -13.92
C ARG A 351 -7.85 -6.44 -12.55
N ALA A 352 -7.95 -7.70 -12.09
CA ALA A 352 -8.66 -8.05 -10.85
C ALA A 352 -8.11 -7.27 -9.65
N LEU A 353 -6.79 -7.12 -9.59
CA LEU A 353 -6.09 -6.35 -8.56
C LEU A 353 -6.59 -4.91 -8.45
N PHE A 354 -6.87 -4.26 -9.58
CA PHE A 354 -7.27 -2.86 -9.62
C PHE A 354 -8.79 -2.70 -9.58
N VAL A 355 -9.50 -3.43 -10.45
CA VAL A 355 -10.96 -3.32 -10.64
C VAL A 355 -11.72 -3.86 -9.42
N VAL A 356 -11.22 -4.92 -8.80
CA VAL A 356 -11.83 -5.47 -7.57
C VAL A 356 -11.15 -4.88 -6.34
N GLY A 357 -9.82 -4.69 -6.35
CA GLY A 357 -9.09 -4.24 -5.17
C GLY A 357 -9.48 -2.85 -4.69
N VAL A 358 -9.69 -1.88 -5.60
CA VAL A 358 -10.10 -0.51 -5.22
C VAL A 358 -11.48 -0.50 -4.54
N PRO A 359 -12.56 -1.05 -5.13
CA PRO A 359 -13.85 -1.16 -4.42
C PRO A 359 -13.81 -2.03 -3.18
N ALA A 360 -13.06 -3.15 -3.20
CA ALA A 360 -12.93 -4.03 -2.05
C ALA A 360 -12.27 -3.32 -0.87
N TYR A 361 -11.25 -2.51 -1.12
CA TYR A 361 -10.61 -1.71 -0.08
C TYR A 361 -11.55 -0.65 0.50
N PHE A 362 -12.39 -0.02 -0.33
CA PHE A 362 -13.42 0.87 0.18
C PHE A 362 -14.48 0.16 1.02
N ALA A 363 -14.88 -1.04 0.64
CA ALA A 363 -15.77 -1.87 1.45
C ALA A 363 -15.12 -2.21 2.81
N VAL A 364 -13.81 -2.53 2.83
CA VAL A 364 -13.07 -2.76 4.07
C VAL A 364 -13.05 -1.50 4.93
N ILE A 365 -12.75 -0.32 4.37
CA ILE A 365 -12.81 0.94 5.13
C ILE A 365 -14.19 1.09 5.77
N LEU A 366 -15.27 0.95 5.01
CA LEU A 366 -16.61 1.11 5.57
C LEU A 366 -16.92 0.07 6.66
N LEU A 367 -16.50 -1.19 6.48
CA LEU A 367 -16.70 -2.25 7.46
C LEU A 367 -15.91 -2.05 8.75
N LEU A 368 -14.75 -1.38 8.69
CA LEU A 368 -13.95 -1.10 9.89
C LEU A 368 -14.72 -0.28 10.92
N VAL A 369 -15.70 0.53 10.49
CA VAL A 369 -16.54 1.33 11.40
C VAL A 369 -17.27 0.48 12.44
N LEU A 370 -17.59 -0.78 12.12
CA LEU A 370 -18.32 -1.67 13.04
C LEU A 370 -17.57 -1.90 14.35
N GLY A 371 -16.24 -1.82 14.32
CA GLY A 371 -15.36 -2.02 15.47
C GLY A 371 -14.75 -0.75 16.05
N ARG A 372 -15.21 0.45 15.66
CA ARG A 372 -14.63 1.73 16.10
C ARG A 372 -15.66 2.87 16.18
N THR A 373 -15.17 4.07 16.48
CA THR A 373 -15.95 5.30 16.44
C THR A 373 -16.44 5.65 15.02
N PRO A 374 -17.62 6.30 14.88
CA PRO A 374 -18.16 6.70 13.58
C PRO A 374 -17.19 7.59 12.80
N TYR A 375 -17.23 7.49 11.47
CA TYR A 375 -16.53 8.47 10.62
C TYR A 375 -17.22 9.82 10.67
N TYR A 376 -16.43 10.88 10.54
CA TYR A 376 -16.93 12.26 10.60
C TYR A 376 -16.43 13.09 9.43
N VAL A 377 -17.09 14.23 9.20
CA VAL A 377 -16.68 15.17 8.15
C VAL A 377 -15.48 15.96 8.65
N GLY A 378 -14.32 15.70 8.05
CA GLY A 378 -13.10 16.40 8.41
C GLY A 378 -11.87 15.76 7.81
N LEU A 379 -10.81 16.56 7.68
CA LEU A 379 -9.58 16.07 7.09
C LEU A 379 -8.83 15.06 7.99
N GLY A 380 -8.99 15.19 9.32
CA GLY A 380 -8.40 14.25 10.28
C GLY A 380 -9.07 12.88 10.32
N ASP A 381 -10.20 12.71 9.64
CA ASP A 381 -10.96 11.46 9.63
C ASP A 381 -10.12 10.31 9.04
N SER A 382 -10.18 9.16 9.71
CA SER A 382 -9.36 8.00 9.34
C SER A 382 -9.75 7.44 7.97
N ALA A 383 -11.04 7.43 7.60
CA ALA A 383 -11.47 6.89 6.32
C ALA A 383 -11.01 7.78 5.16
N SER A 384 -11.08 9.10 5.34
CA SER A 384 -10.53 10.06 4.38
C SER A 384 -9.02 9.86 4.20
N ARG A 385 -8.25 9.73 5.29
CA ARG A 385 -6.79 9.49 5.20
C ARG A 385 -6.45 8.14 4.55
N MET A 386 -7.18 7.07 4.85
CA MET A 386 -6.96 5.75 4.26
C MET A 386 -7.27 5.71 2.76
N ALA A 387 -8.19 6.55 2.27
CA ALA A 387 -8.52 6.62 0.85
C ALA A 387 -7.31 7.01 -0.02
N ILE A 388 -6.31 7.69 0.55
CA ILE A 388 -5.04 8.03 -0.13
C ILE A 388 -4.32 6.79 -0.66
N HIS A 389 -4.49 5.63 0.00
CA HIS A 389 -3.83 4.38 -0.41
C HIS A 389 -4.18 3.95 -1.83
N LEU A 390 -5.36 4.34 -2.32
CA LEU A 390 -5.88 3.92 -3.61
C LEU A 390 -5.60 4.90 -4.74
N VAL A 391 -5.26 6.15 -4.45
CA VAL A 391 -5.11 7.18 -5.48
C VAL A 391 -4.00 6.82 -6.48
N PRO A 392 -2.77 6.49 -6.06
CA PRO A 392 -1.72 6.07 -7.01
C PRO A 392 -2.11 4.80 -7.79
N LEU A 393 -2.78 3.84 -7.14
CA LEU A 393 -3.23 2.61 -7.79
C LEU A 393 -4.26 2.87 -8.89
N ALA A 394 -5.25 3.73 -8.61
CA ALA A 394 -6.33 4.04 -9.54
C ALA A 394 -5.78 4.78 -10.77
N PHE A 395 -4.98 5.83 -10.58
CA PHE A 395 -4.39 6.59 -11.69
C PHE A 395 -3.41 5.73 -12.51
N PHE A 396 -2.64 4.86 -11.87
CA PHE A 396 -1.79 3.91 -12.58
C PHE A 396 -2.61 2.97 -13.47
N TYR A 397 -3.66 2.35 -12.92
CA TYR A 397 -4.53 1.48 -13.70
C TYR A 397 -5.19 2.19 -14.87
N PHE A 398 -5.74 3.39 -14.65
CA PHE A 398 -6.37 4.16 -15.74
C PHE A 398 -5.36 4.64 -16.78
N GLY A 399 -4.14 4.97 -16.37
CA GLY A 399 -3.05 5.27 -17.30
C GLY A 399 -2.77 4.09 -18.24
N LEU A 400 -2.59 2.90 -17.69
CA LEU A 400 -2.38 1.68 -18.47
C LEU A 400 -3.58 1.31 -19.34
N LYS A 401 -4.80 1.68 -18.92
CA LYS A 401 -6.03 1.32 -19.63
C LYS A 401 -6.33 2.26 -20.80
N PHE A 402 -6.23 3.57 -20.59
CA PHE A 402 -6.74 4.55 -21.56
C PHE A 402 -5.66 5.09 -22.49
N ILE A 403 -4.43 5.29 -22.01
CA ILE A 403 -3.38 5.90 -22.83
C ILE A 403 -3.08 5.08 -24.10
N PRO A 404 -2.99 3.73 -24.06
CA PRO A 404 -2.74 2.94 -25.27
C PRO A 404 -3.80 3.05 -26.36
N LEU A 405 -4.98 3.60 -26.04
CA LEU A 405 -6.10 3.74 -26.96
C LEU A 405 -6.15 5.12 -27.62
N LEU A 406 -5.33 6.06 -27.14
CA LEU A 406 -5.29 7.39 -27.71
C LEU A 406 -4.58 7.31 -29.07
N PRO A 407 -5.20 7.83 -30.15
CA PRO A 407 -4.61 7.74 -31.48
C PRO A 407 -3.28 8.51 -31.54
N ASP A 408 -2.25 7.84 -32.05
CA ASP A 408 -0.98 8.47 -32.42
C ASP A 408 -1.18 9.36 -33.65
N ARG A 409 -1.79 10.54 -33.46
CA ARG A 409 -1.98 11.56 -34.52
C ARG A 409 -0.67 12.26 -34.88
N ALA A 410 0.32 11.50 -35.35
CA ALA A 410 1.59 12.04 -35.83
C ALA A 410 1.94 11.61 -37.26
N LYS A 411 1.01 10.97 -37.98
CA LYS A 411 1.09 10.80 -39.45
C LYS A 411 -0.30 10.95 -40.07
N SER A 412 -0.69 12.19 -40.31
CA SER A 412 -1.56 12.57 -41.41
C SER A 412 -0.95 13.78 -42.07
#